data_AF-A0A8T1DZ29-F1
#
_entry.id   AF-A0A8T1DZ29-F1
#
_cell.length_a   1.000
_cell.length_b   1.000
_cell.length_c   1.000
_cell.angle_alpha   90.00
_cell.angle_beta   90.00
_cell.angle_gamma   90.00
#
_symmetry.space_group_name_H-M   'P 1'
#
loop_
_entity.id
_entity.type
_entity.pdbx_description
1 polymer ?
#
loop_
_entity_poly.entity_id
_entity_poly.type
_entity_poly.pdbx_seq_one_letter_code
_entity_poly.pdbx_strand_id
1 'polypeptide(L)'
;MVKRYFELLEFIDVEDDDIMELLPAPAANKRLRVLYQELRDIESVSKALQGRDVDLLDVPLWFDELISVKPHYARFIDNPDFDSGCVRVLRGNADHLTRAEKATLQPFAATAPVDARESLEEQQASFVERLRKRRRLYEERVEYEQLKSIPPTSNVLERFFSVARMTFGHQRHGLLPRTLETLLYLRENRSYWDASTVDSLQ
;
A
#
# COMPACT_ATOMS: atom_id res chain seq x y z
N MET A 1 -26.04 -0.31 8.46
CA MET A 1 -27.13 0.39 9.17
C MET A 1 -27.98 1.24 8.23
N VAL A 2 -27.41 2.22 7.50
CA VAL A 2 -28.21 3.11 6.61
C VAL A 2 -28.91 2.37 5.47
N LYS A 3 -28.23 1.40 4.81
CA LYS A 3 -28.86 0.53 3.80
C LYS A 3 -30.11 -0.17 4.35
N ARG A 4 -29.93 -0.87 5.47
CA ARG A 4 -31.00 -1.61 6.16
C ARG A 4 -32.14 -0.69 6.59
N TYR A 5 -31.84 0.53 7.04
CA TYR A 5 -32.88 1.51 7.37
C TYR A 5 -33.77 1.80 6.16
N PHE A 6 -33.20 2.08 4.98
CA PHE A 6 -33.98 2.32 3.77
C PHE A 6 -34.71 1.07 3.26
N GLU A 7 -34.13 -0.12 3.40
CA GLU A 7 -34.80 -1.39 3.08
C GLU A 7 -36.02 -1.63 3.99
N LEU A 8 -35.95 -1.24 5.27
CA LEU A 8 -37.05 -1.39 6.22
C LEU A 8 -38.11 -0.31 6.08
N LEU A 9 -37.73 0.90 5.66
CA LEU A 9 -38.64 2.05 5.54
C LEU A 9 -39.84 1.77 4.62
N GLU A 10 -39.68 0.89 3.62
CA GLU A 10 -40.76 0.45 2.72
C GLU A 10 -41.85 -0.38 3.41
N PHE A 11 -41.54 -0.95 4.58
CA PHE A 11 -42.43 -1.82 5.35
C PHE A 11 -42.94 -1.17 6.64
N ILE A 12 -42.54 0.08 6.92
CA ILE A 12 -42.97 0.82 8.11
C ILE A 12 -44.27 1.56 7.77
N ASP A 13 -45.27 1.40 8.63
CA ASP A 13 -46.50 2.19 8.53
C ASP A 13 -46.22 3.62 8.96
N VAL A 14 -46.28 4.55 7.99
CA VAL A 14 -46.00 5.98 8.19
C VAL A 14 -47.27 6.72 8.63
N GLU A 15 -48.44 6.07 8.59
CA GLU A 15 -49.72 6.61 9.04
C GLU A 15 -49.96 6.39 10.54
N ASP A 16 -49.18 5.50 11.17
CA ASP A 16 -49.15 5.32 12.63
C ASP A 16 -48.41 6.50 13.29
N ASP A 17 -49.14 7.33 14.04
CA ASP A 17 -48.61 8.52 14.71
C ASP A 17 -47.46 8.20 15.69
N ASP A 18 -47.53 7.07 16.41
CA ASP A 18 -46.48 6.66 17.37
C ASP A 18 -45.17 6.33 16.65
N ILE A 19 -45.26 5.81 15.43
CA ILE A 19 -44.12 5.48 14.57
C ILE A 19 -43.60 6.73 13.84
N MET A 20 -44.50 7.58 13.36
CA MET A 20 -44.18 8.79 12.62
C MET A 20 -43.29 9.73 13.44
N GLU A 21 -43.56 9.87 14.74
CA GLU A 21 -42.75 10.68 15.66
C GLU A 21 -41.30 10.18 15.83
N LEU A 22 -41.06 8.88 15.61
CA LEU A 22 -39.73 8.26 15.70
C LEU A 22 -38.93 8.34 14.40
N LEU A 23 -39.58 8.62 13.26
CA LEU A 23 -38.93 8.64 11.96
C LEU A 23 -38.10 9.92 11.75
N PRO A 24 -36.90 9.82 11.15
CA PRO A 24 -36.14 10.99 10.73
C PRO A 24 -36.95 11.86 9.77
N ALA A 25 -36.86 13.18 9.95
CA ALA A 25 -37.49 14.14 9.05
C ALA A 25 -37.11 13.89 7.58
N PRO A 26 -37.98 14.19 6.60
CA PRO A 26 -37.70 13.97 5.18
C PRO A 26 -36.39 14.59 4.69
N ALA A 27 -36.02 15.75 5.23
CA ALA A 27 -34.73 16.40 4.94
C ALA A 27 -33.53 15.59 5.46
N ALA A 28 -33.65 14.97 6.64
CA ALA A 28 -32.63 14.06 7.18
C ALA A 28 -32.53 12.80 6.31
N ASN A 29 -33.65 12.24 5.87
CA ASN A 29 -33.65 11.09 4.94
C ASN A 29 -32.95 11.40 3.62
N LYS A 30 -33.13 12.60 3.05
CA LYS A 30 -32.37 13.02 1.87
C LYS A 30 -30.86 13.04 2.13
N ARG A 31 -30.42 13.61 3.27
CA ARG A 31 -29.00 13.63 3.67
C ARG A 31 -28.44 12.22 3.88
N LEU A 32 -29.22 11.32 4.50
CA LEU A 32 -28.83 9.93 4.71
C LEU A 32 -28.62 9.17 3.39
N ARG A 33 -29.41 9.45 2.35
CA ARG A 33 -29.21 8.84 1.01
C ARG A 33 -27.88 9.27 0.38
N VAL A 34 -27.54 10.56 0.47
CA VAL A 34 -26.25 11.08 -0.02
C VAL A 34 -25.10 10.44 0.76
N LEU A 35 -25.17 10.45 2.10
CA LEU A 35 -24.17 9.82 2.95
C LEU A 35 -24.01 8.32 2.65
N TYR A 36 -25.11 7.62 2.34
CA TYR A 36 -25.05 6.21 1.98
C TYR A 36 -24.27 5.96 0.68
N GLN A 37 -24.41 6.83 -0.33
CA GLN A 37 -23.60 6.74 -1.55
C GLN A 37 -22.12 6.94 -1.25
N GLU A 38 -21.78 7.98 -0.47
CA GLU A 38 -20.39 8.23 -0.06
C GLU A 38 -19.78 7.03 0.69
N LEU A 39 -20.54 6.45 1.62
CA LEU A 39 -20.11 5.25 2.36
C LEU A 39 -19.93 4.03 1.44
N ARG A 40 -20.71 3.90 0.36
CA ARG A 40 -20.53 2.83 -0.62
C ARG A 40 -19.24 2.99 -1.40
N ASP A 41 -18.89 4.21 -1.78
CA ASP A 41 -17.65 4.47 -2.53
C ASP A 41 -16.43 4.16 -1.64
N ILE A 42 -16.44 4.64 -0.39
CA ILE A 42 -15.42 4.33 0.63
C ILE A 42 -15.33 2.81 0.88
N GLU A 43 -16.48 2.14 1.03
CA GLU A 43 -16.52 0.68 1.23
C GLU A 43 -15.94 -0.06 0.02
N SER A 44 -16.18 0.42 -1.20
CA SER A 44 -15.69 -0.21 -2.42
C SER A 44 -14.16 -0.14 -2.50
N VAL A 45 -13.56 1.03 -2.26
CA VAL A 45 -12.10 1.21 -2.20
C VAL A 45 -11.51 0.38 -1.06
N SER A 46 -12.13 0.42 0.12
CA SER A 46 -11.64 -0.35 1.29
C SER A 46 -11.63 -1.85 1.03
N LYS A 47 -12.64 -2.39 0.33
CA LYS A 47 -12.67 -3.80 -0.07
C LYS A 47 -11.66 -4.12 -1.16
N ALA A 48 -11.47 -3.24 -2.13
CA ALA A 48 -10.46 -3.41 -3.17
C ALA A 48 -9.04 -3.50 -2.57
N LEU A 49 -8.73 -2.61 -1.60
CA LEU A 49 -7.46 -2.64 -0.86
C LEU A 49 -7.22 -3.95 -0.10
N GLN A 50 -8.29 -4.65 0.31
CA GLN A 50 -8.20 -5.96 0.96
C GLN A 50 -7.89 -7.10 -0.03
N GLY A 51 -7.82 -6.84 -1.33
CA GLY A 51 -7.38 -7.80 -2.33
C GLY A 51 -5.96 -8.32 -2.08
N ARG A 52 -5.62 -9.47 -2.67
CA ARG A 52 -4.24 -9.99 -2.64
C ARG A 52 -3.39 -9.41 -3.75
N ASP A 53 -4.00 -9.11 -4.89
CA ASP A 53 -3.34 -8.69 -6.12
C ASP A 53 -3.62 -7.21 -6.42
N VAL A 54 -3.44 -6.36 -5.41
CA VAL A 54 -3.59 -4.91 -5.57
C VAL A 54 -2.32 -4.37 -6.23
N ASP A 55 -2.46 -3.52 -7.24
CA ASP A 55 -1.34 -2.83 -7.90
C ASP A 55 -1.02 -1.51 -7.16
N LEU A 56 0.28 -1.23 -6.97
CA LEU A 56 0.77 0.04 -6.45
C LEU A 56 0.44 1.22 -7.38
N LEU A 57 0.14 0.98 -8.65
CA LEU A 57 -0.34 2.00 -9.58
C LEU A 57 -1.82 2.36 -9.37
N ASP A 58 -2.64 1.40 -8.94
CA ASP A 58 -4.08 1.58 -8.79
C ASP A 58 -4.45 2.24 -7.45
N VAL A 59 -3.70 1.94 -6.39
CA VAL A 59 -3.98 2.47 -5.05
C VAL A 59 -4.01 4.01 -5.02
N PRO A 60 -2.98 4.71 -5.53
CA PRO A 60 -2.99 6.18 -5.57
C PRO A 60 -4.15 6.73 -6.38
N LEU A 61 -4.52 6.09 -7.49
CA LEU A 61 -5.68 6.51 -8.29
C LEU A 61 -6.98 6.44 -7.48
N TRP A 62 -7.20 5.35 -6.74
CA TRP A 62 -8.39 5.22 -5.89
C TRP A 62 -8.42 6.25 -4.75
N PHE A 63 -7.26 6.53 -4.15
CA PHE A 63 -7.15 7.54 -3.10
C PHE A 63 -7.32 8.97 -3.64
N ASP A 64 -6.74 9.31 -4.78
CA ASP A 64 -6.88 10.62 -5.41
C ASP A 64 -8.35 10.91 -5.74
N GLU A 65 -9.07 9.92 -6.29
CA GLU A 65 -10.52 10.05 -6.54
C GLU A 65 -11.32 10.17 -5.24
N LEU A 66 -10.96 9.41 -4.20
CA LEU A 66 -11.63 9.54 -2.90
C LEU A 66 -11.38 10.92 -2.26
N ILE A 67 -10.17 11.46 -2.42
CA ILE A 67 -9.78 12.78 -1.93
C ILE A 67 -10.47 13.88 -2.73
N SER A 68 -10.67 13.70 -4.04
CA SER A 68 -11.41 14.65 -4.88
C SER A 68 -12.85 14.85 -4.38
N VAL A 69 -13.50 13.76 -3.96
CA VAL A 69 -14.84 13.79 -3.36
C VAL A 69 -14.79 14.27 -1.90
N LYS A 70 -13.74 13.90 -1.16
CA LYS A 70 -13.60 14.16 0.28
C LYS A 70 -12.17 14.59 0.63
N PRO A 71 -11.86 15.91 0.54
CA PRO A 71 -10.51 16.43 0.73
C PRO A 71 -9.87 16.10 2.09
N HIS A 72 -10.69 15.86 3.11
CA HIS A 72 -10.21 15.52 4.45
C HIS A 72 -9.48 14.18 4.53
N TYR A 73 -9.59 13.29 3.53
CA TYR A 73 -8.84 12.04 3.49
C TYR A 73 -7.35 12.25 3.18
N ALA A 74 -6.96 13.38 2.59
CA ALA A 74 -5.56 13.68 2.30
C ALA A 74 -4.66 13.66 3.54
N ARG A 75 -5.22 13.90 4.74
CA ARG A 75 -4.50 13.85 6.02
C ARG A 75 -3.96 12.46 6.38
N PHE A 76 -4.46 11.41 5.73
CA PHE A 76 -4.03 10.04 5.97
C PHE A 76 -2.89 9.61 5.04
N ILE A 77 -2.47 10.47 4.12
CA ILE A 77 -1.29 10.26 3.29
C ILE A 77 -0.09 10.85 4.03
N ASP A 78 0.76 9.99 4.57
CA ASP A 78 1.92 10.41 5.37
C ASP A 78 3.04 10.99 4.49
N ASN A 79 3.28 10.42 3.32
CA ASN A 79 4.39 10.81 2.45
C ASN A 79 3.99 10.85 0.96
N PRO A 80 3.37 11.95 0.50
CA PRO A 80 2.88 12.04 -0.87
C PRO A 80 4.01 11.98 -1.92
N ASP A 81 5.20 12.50 -1.61
CA ASP A 81 6.35 12.47 -2.52
C ASP A 81 6.92 11.04 -2.67
N PHE A 82 6.80 10.20 -1.64
CA PHE A 82 7.18 8.80 -1.76
C PHE A 82 6.22 8.04 -2.68
N ASP A 83 4.91 8.19 -2.45
CA ASP A 83 3.88 7.51 -3.24
C ASP A 83 3.93 7.95 -4.72
N SER A 84 4.01 9.26 -4.96
CA SER A 84 4.12 9.81 -6.32
C SER A 84 5.41 9.36 -7.01
N GLY A 85 6.53 9.30 -6.28
CA GLY A 85 7.80 8.79 -6.76
C GLY A 85 7.71 7.32 -7.18
N CYS A 86 7.09 6.47 -6.34
CA CYS A 86 6.90 5.04 -6.63
C CYS A 86 6.10 4.83 -7.91
N VAL A 87 4.97 5.53 -8.07
CA VAL A 87 4.14 5.48 -9.28
C VAL A 87 4.94 5.90 -10.51
N ARG A 88 5.74 6.96 -10.41
CA ARG A 88 6.55 7.48 -11.52
C ARG A 88 7.58 6.45 -11.98
N VAL A 89 8.28 5.82 -11.03
CA VAL A 89 9.24 4.75 -11.31
C VAL A 89 8.56 3.53 -11.93
N LEU A 90 7.45 3.06 -11.36
CA LEU A 90 6.74 1.88 -11.85
C LEU A 90 6.18 2.08 -13.27
N ARG A 91 5.87 3.32 -13.66
CA ARG A 91 5.48 3.70 -15.03
C ARG A 91 6.68 3.84 -15.99
N GLY A 92 7.91 3.65 -15.52
CA GLY A 92 9.13 3.78 -16.34
C GLY A 92 9.63 5.23 -16.49
N ASN A 93 9.11 6.18 -15.71
CA ASN A 93 9.44 7.61 -15.81
C ASN A 93 10.39 8.07 -14.70
N ALA A 94 11.39 7.23 -14.35
CA ALA A 94 12.34 7.51 -13.27
C ALA A 94 13.20 8.77 -13.53
N ASP A 95 13.44 9.12 -14.80
CA ASP A 95 14.20 10.30 -15.21
C ASP A 95 13.52 11.61 -14.80
N HIS A 96 12.19 11.59 -14.66
CA HIS A 96 11.36 12.75 -14.36
C HIS A 96 11.04 12.90 -12.87
N LEU A 97 11.74 12.18 -11.99
CA LEU A 97 11.57 12.31 -10.55
C LEU A 97 12.00 13.71 -10.07
N THR A 98 11.16 14.32 -9.23
CA THR A 98 11.49 15.60 -8.58
C THR A 98 12.59 15.41 -7.53
N ARG A 99 13.19 16.51 -7.07
CA ARG A 99 14.20 16.46 -6.01
C ARG A 99 13.66 15.86 -4.70
N ALA A 100 12.39 16.11 -4.37
CA ALA A 100 11.75 15.58 -3.18
C ALA A 100 11.51 14.06 -3.32
N GLU A 101 10.97 13.62 -4.45
CA GLU A 101 10.78 12.19 -4.76
C GLU A 101 12.11 11.43 -4.78
N LYS A 102 13.18 12.01 -5.35
CA LYS A 102 14.52 11.40 -5.32
C LYS A 102 15.06 11.25 -3.89
N ALA A 103 14.74 12.19 -3.00
CA ALA A 103 15.19 12.15 -1.62
C ALA A 103 14.46 11.06 -0.81
N THR A 104 13.15 10.88 -1.03
CA THR A 104 12.36 9.83 -0.36
C THR A 104 12.67 8.44 -0.90
N LEU A 105 12.97 8.31 -2.19
CA LEU A 105 13.32 7.03 -2.83
C LEU A 105 14.79 6.63 -2.68
N GLN A 106 15.64 7.49 -2.12
CA GLN A 106 17.07 7.22 -1.95
C GLN A 106 17.39 5.86 -1.30
N PRO A 107 16.64 5.36 -0.30
CA PRO A 107 16.89 4.04 0.29
C PRO A 107 16.71 2.87 -0.68
N PHE A 108 15.92 3.06 -1.74
CA PHE A 108 15.60 2.04 -2.75
C PHE A 108 16.44 2.18 -4.02
N ALA A 109 17.33 3.17 -4.07
CA ALA A 109 18.23 3.39 -5.20
C ALA A 109 19.32 2.31 -5.20
N ALA A 110 19.27 1.43 -6.19
CA ALA A 110 20.39 0.56 -6.50
C ALA A 110 21.44 1.40 -7.24
N THR A 111 22.57 1.66 -6.59
CA THR A 111 23.74 2.14 -7.31
C THR A 111 24.29 0.96 -8.11
N ALA A 112 24.14 0.97 -9.44
CA ALA A 112 24.82 0.01 -10.28
C ALA A 112 26.32 0.00 -9.91
N PRO A 113 26.96 -1.17 -9.75
CA PRO A 113 28.38 -1.23 -9.47
C PRO A 113 29.12 -0.40 -10.52
N VAL A 114 30.08 0.40 -10.06
CA VAL A 114 30.96 1.14 -10.95
C VAL A 114 31.72 0.09 -11.76
N ASP A 115 31.23 -0.25 -12.95
CA ASP A 115 32.05 -0.95 -13.92
C ASP A 115 33.28 -0.08 -14.13
N ALA A 116 34.41 -0.58 -13.63
CA ALA A 116 35.74 -0.03 -13.82
C ALA A 116 36.20 -0.23 -15.27
N ARG A 117 35.36 0.11 -16.24
CA ARG A 117 35.77 0.39 -17.60
C ARG A 117 36.08 1.88 -17.66
N GLU A 118 37.21 2.25 -17.05
CA GLU A 118 37.92 3.45 -17.44
C GLU A 118 38.17 3.34 -18.95
N SER A 119 37.31 3.97 -19.74
CA SER A 119 37.51 4.05 -21.19
C SER A 119 38.77 4.89 -21.42
N LEU A 120 39.63 4.48 -22.34
CA LEU A 120 40.87 5.19 -22.71
C LEU A 120 40.66 6.69 -23.03
N GLU A 121 39.43 7.10 -23.34
CA GLU A 121 38.99 8.49 -23.51
C GLU A 121 39.04 9.35 -22.23
N GLU A 122 38.97 8.76 -21.02
CA GLU A 122 39.00 9.52 -19.77
C GLU A 122 40.38 10.15 -19.50
N GLN A 123 41.46 9.59 -20.05
CA GLN A 123 42.81 10.12 -19.85
C GLN A 123 43.05 11.43 -20.61
N GLN A 124 42.29 11.72 -21.67
CA GLN A 124 42.41 12.96 -22.44
C GLN A 124 41.44 14.06 -21.99
N ALA A 125 40.45 13.73 -21.16
CA ALA A 125 39.46 14.69 -20.68
C ALA A 125 39.93 15.48 -19.45
N SER A 126 39.58 16.77 -19.41
CA SER A 126 39.84 17.65 -18.26
C SER A 126 39.29 17.05 -16.96
N PHE A 127 39.93 17.34 -15.82
CA PHE A 127 39.46 16.88 -14.50
C PHE A 127 37.98 17.24 -14.24
N VAL A 128 37.55 18.42 -14.70
CA VAL A 128 36.16 18.88 -14.57
C VAL A 128 35.22 18.10 -15.51
N GLU A 129 35.69 17.74 -16.71
CA GLU A 129 34.90 16.94 -17.66
C GLU A 129 34.72 15.51 -17.16
N ARG A 130 35.76 14.91 -16.58
CA ARG A 130 35.66 13.61 -15.89
C ARG A 130 34.68 13.65 -14.72
N LEU A 131 34.67 14.72 -13.92
CA LEU A 131 33.70 14.89 -12.85
C LEU A 131 32.27 15.06 -13.38
N ARG A 132 32.08 15.87 -14.44
CA ARG A 132 30.76 16.05 -15.09
C ARG A 132 30.26 14.76 -15.73
N LYS A 133 31.12 14.00 -16.40
CA LYS A 133 30.80 12.71 -17.03
C LYS A 133 30.42 11.67 -15.97
N ARG A 134 31.22 11.53 -14.91
CA ARG A 134 30.89 10.64 -13.78
C ARG A 134 29.56 11.00 -13.11
N ARG A 135 29.29 12.30 -12.91
CA ARG A 135 28.01 12.74 -12.37
C ARG A 135 26.83 12.38 -13.27
N ARG A 136 26.94 12.60 -14.58
CA ARG A 136 25.90 12.24 -15.55
C ARG A 136 25.63 10.74 -15.56
N LEU A 137 26.68 9.92 -15.63
CA LEU A 137 26.58 8.47 -15.62
C LEU A 137 26.00 7.92 -14.32
N TYR A 138 26.27 8.58 -13.19
CA TYR A 138 25.69 8.19 -11.89
C TYR A 138 24.19 8.51 -11.83
N GLU A 139 23.78 9.68 -12.32
CA GLU A 139 22.37 10.08 -12.41
C GLU A 139 21.58 9.18 -13.39
N GLU A 140 22.23 8.67 -14.44
CA GLU A 140 21.63 7.83 -15.49
C GLU A 140 21.54 6.33 -15.13
N ARG A 141 22.18 5.90 -14.03
CA ARG A 141 22.26 4.49 -13.58
C ARG A 141 21.47 4.17 -12.30
N VAL A 142 20.66 5.11 -11.80
CA VAL A 142 19.87 4.84 -10.59
C VAL A 142 18.66 4.00 -10.97
N GLU A 143 18.74 2.71 -10.66
CA GLU A 143 17.61 1.79 -10.82
C GLU A 143 16.91 1.58 -9.47
N TYR A 144 15.61 1.35 -9.54
CA TYR A 144 14.73 1.20 -8.37
C TYR A 144 14.04 -0.18 -8.44
N GLU A 145 14.81 -1.24 -8.69
CA GLU A 145 14.27 -2.59 -8.91
C GLU A 145 13.43 -3.10 -7.74
N GLN A 146 13.82 -2.76 -6.52
CA GLN A 146 13.13 -3.18 -5.29
C GLN A 146 11.68 -2.69 -5.23
N LEU A 147 11.35 -1.55 -5.84
CA LEU A 147 9.99 -0.99 -5.80
C LEU A 147 8.96 -1.92 -6.47
N LYS A 148 9.39 -2.77 -7.42
CA LYS A 148 8.51 -3.76 -8.07
C LYS A 148 8.08 -4.89 -7.13
N SER A 149 8.80 -5.09 -6.04
CA SER A 149 8.54 -6.18 -5.07
C SER A 149 7.80 -5.69 -3.82
N ILE A 150 7.63 -4.38 -3.65
CA ILE A 150 6.95 -3.81 -2.48
C ILE A 150 5.43 -3.95 -2.68
N PRO A 151 4.72 -4.65 -1.78
CA PRO A 151 3.27 -4.70 -1.86
C PRO A 151 2.68 -3.32 -1.54
N PRO A 152 1.56 -2.93 -2.18
CA PRO A 152 0.99 -1.60 -1.98
C PRO A 152 0.24 -1.42 -0.67
N THR A 153 -0.07 -2.51 0.03
CA THR A 153 -0.74 -2.45 1.33
C THR A 153 -0.09 -3.39 2.34
N SER A 154 -0.14 -3.00 3.61
CA SER A 154 0.28 -3.84 4.75
C SER A 154 -0.76 -4.91 5.13
N ASN A 155 -1.87 -5.03 4.39
CA ASN A 155 -2.99 -5.91 4.74
C ASN A 155 -2.59 -7.38 4.86
N VAL A 156 -1.60 -7.82 4.09
CA VAL A 156 -1.04 -9.18 4.21
C VAL A 156 -0.42 -9.38 5.59
N LEU A 157 0.33 -8.41 6.09
CA LEU A 157 0.94 -8.45 7.43
C LEU A 157 -0.12 -8.38 8.53
N GLU A 158 -1.14 -7.55 8.39
CA GLU A 158 -2.23 -7.45 9.36
C GLU A 158 -3.01 -8.76 9.49
N ARG A 159 -3.31 -9.41 8.36
CA ARG A 159 -3.92 -10.74 8.32
C ARG A 159 -3.03 -11.78 8.98
N PHE A 160 -1.73 -11.76 8.65
CA PHE A 160 -0.75 -12.64 9.26
C PHE A 160 -0.73 -12.50 10.78
N PHE A 161 -0.64 -11.27 11.31
CA PHE A 161 -0.65 -11.04 12.76
C PHE A 161 -2.01 -11.37 13.40
N SER A 162 -3.12 -11.20 12.69
CA SER A 162 -4.44 -11.62 13.15
C SER A 162 -4.55 -13.14 13.27
N VAL A 163 -4.04 -13.89 12.28
CA VAL A 163 -3.97 -15.35 12.31
C VAL A 163 -3.03 -15.82 13.42
N ALA A 164 -1.85 -15.22 13.56
CA ALA A 164 -0.94 -15.48 14.66
C ALA A 164 -1.63 -15.28 16.01
N ARG A 165 -2.41 -14.19 16.14
CA ARG A 165 -3.17 -13.87 17.34
C ARG A 165 -4.20 -14.94 17.68
N MET A 166 -4.98 -15.37 16.70
CA MET A 166 -6.01 -16.39 16.88
C MET A 166 -5.45 -17.77 17.14
N THR A 167 -4.33 -18.13 16.49
CA THR A 167 -3.78 -19.49 16.60
C THR A 167 -3.08 -19.71 17.92
N PHE A 168 -2.23 -18.77 18.33
CA PHE A 168 -1.43 -18.94 19.53
C PHE A 168 -2.07 -18.31 20.77
N GLY A 169 -3.08 -17.45 20.62
CA GLY A 169 -3.91 -16.95 21.74
C GLY A 169 -3.06 -16.48 22.92
N HIS A 170 -3.28 -17.09 24.09
CA HIS A 170 -2.49 -16.86 25.31
C HIS A 170 -1.15 -17.59 25.35
N GLN A 171 -0.99 -18.70 24.62
CA GLN A 171 0.23 -19.53 24.59
C GLN A 171 1.45 -18.75 24.10
N ARG A 172 1.26 -17.64 23.38
CA ARG A 172 2.33 -16.71 22.98
C ARG A 172 3.17 -16.21 24.14
N HIS A 173 2.58 -16.02 25.31
CA HIS A 173 3.30 -15.54 26.50
C HIS A 173 4.21 -16.62 27.11
N GLY A 174 3.96 -17.89 26.81
CA GLY A 174 4.79 -19.02 27.24
C GLY A 174 5.89 -19.39 26.25
N LEU A 175 5.93 -18.74 25.07
CA LEU A 175 6.95 -18.97 24.04
C LEU A 175 8.00 -17.88 24.08
N LEU A 176 9.26 -18.25 23.87
CA LEU A 176 10.30 -17.27 23.58
C LEU A 176 9.98 -16.58 22.24
N PRO A 177 10.26 -15.26 22.09
CA PRO A 177 9.98 -14.53 20.85
C PRO A 177 10.55 -15.22 19.61
N ARG A 178 11.78 -15.73 19.71
CA ARG A 178 12.46 -16.46 18.62
C ARG A 178 11.74 -17.74 18.20
N THR A 179 11.16 -18.48 19.15
CA THR A 179 10.38 -19.68 18.87
C THR A 179 9.08 -19.33 18.17
N LEU A 180 8.39 -18.28 18.64
CA LEU A 180 7.16 -17.79 18.02
C LEU A 180 7.42 -17.34 16.58
N GLU A 181 8.49 -16.59 16.35
CA GLU A 181 8.90 -16.12 15.03
C GLU A 181 9.19 -17.29 14.07
N THR A 182 9.95 -18.29 14.54
CA THR A 182 10.27 -19.48 13.74
C THR A 182 9.00 -20.25 13.34
N LEU A 183 8.07 -20.45 14.28
CA LEU A 183 6.81 -21.14 14.01
C LEU A 183 5.95 -20.37 12.99
N LEU A 184 5.88 -19.04 13.11
CA LEU A 184 5.13 -18.21 12.19
C LEU A 184 5.76 -18.19 10.79
N TYR A 185 7.09 -18.07 10.69
CA TYR A 185 7.82 -18.12 9.44
C TYR A 185 7.59 -19.44 8.70
N LEU A 186 7.74 -20.57 9.39
CA LEU A 186 7.51 -21.90 8.82
C LEU A 186 6.06 -22.05 8.35
N ARG A 187 5.10 -21.57 9.14
CA ARG A 187 3.69 -21.66 8.77
C ARG A 187 3.34 -20.85 7.51
N GLU A 188 3.83 -19.62 7.41
CA GLU A 188 3.54 -18.76 6.26
C GLU A 188 4.19 -19.30 4.98
N ASN A 189 5.41 -19.83 5.12
CA ASN A 189 6.18 -20.39 4.01
C ASN A 189 5.93 -21.89 3.80
N ARG A 190 4.78 -22.43 4.22
CA ARG A 190 4.48 -23.87 4.13
C ARG A 190 4.56 -24.43 2.70
N SER A 191 4.39 -23.60 1.68
CA SER A 191 4.56 -24.01 0.27
C SER A 191 6.01 -24.27 -0.13
N TYR A 192 6.98 -23.75 0.62
CA TYR A 192 8.41 -23.82 0.29
C TYR A 192 9.13 -24.99 0.96
N TRP A 193 8.46 -25.75 1.83
CA TRP A 193 9.07 -26.87 2.52
C TRP A 193 8.05 -27.98 2.77
N ASP A 194 8.55 -29.20 2.67
CA ASP A 194 7.83 -30.42 3.02
C ASP A 194 8.70 -31.33 3.88
N ALA A 195 8.17 -32.50 4.26
CA ALA A 195 8.92 -33.45 5.08
C ALA A 195 10.23 -33.89 4.41
N SER A 196 10.26 -34.06 3.08
CA SER A 196 11.46 -34.41 2.33
C SER A 196 12.52 -33.30 2.34
N THR A 197 12.10 -32.03 2.29
CA THR A 197 13.00 -30.89 2.36
C THR A 197 13.74 -30.87 3.70
N VAL A 198 13.04 -31.18 4.78
CA VAL A 198 13.62 -31.27 6.13
C VAL A 198 14.54 -32.49 6.26
N ASP A 199 14.13 -33.64 5.72
CA ASP A 199 14.91 -34.89 5.78
C ASP A 199 16.24 -34.78 5.01
N SER A 200 16.27 -33.99 3.93
CA SER A 200 17.47 -33.75 3.13
C SER A 200 18.54 -32.87 3.81
N LEU A 201 18.22 -32.26 4.95
CA LEU A 201 19.12 -31.40 5.72
C LEU A 201 19.83 -32.15 6.86
N GLN A 202 19.53 -33.45 7.07
CA GLN A 202 20.21 -34.32 8.03
C GLN A 202 21.41 -35.04 7.39
#